data_AF-A0A7S2VXQ3-F1
#
_entry.id   AF-A0A7S2VXQ3-F1
#
_cell.length_a   1.000
_cell.length_b   1.000
_cell.length_c   1.000
_cell.angle_alpha   90.00
_cell.angle_beta   90.00
_cell.angle_gamma   90.00
#
_symmetry.space_group_name_H-M   'P 1'
#
loop_
_entity.id
_entity.type
_entity.pdbx_description
1 polymer ?
#
loop_
_entity_poly.entity_id
_entity_poly.type
_entity_poly.pdbx_seq_one_letter_code
_entity_poly.pdbx_strand_id
1 'polypeptide(L)'
;MTAHELDVMVDRCGAFAHELGTPKAIECVIDVAREAKARGLRVGVASSGVKTTVMKHLREHGLLDLFECVVTCEDVEHGKPAPDLYALAAKTLGVAPERCVAYEDAELGIESALAAGYARCVDVRKMSKYEPTDYLSGGNEP
;
A
#
# COMPACT_ATOMS: atom_id res chain seq x y z
N MET A 1 20.95 -6.12 4.50
CA MET A 1 21.08 -4.73 4.00
C MET A 1 21.96 -3.86 4.88
N THR A 2 22.65 -2.88 4.31
CA THR A 2 23.46 -1.88 5.04
C THR A 2 22.60 -0.67 5.41
N ALA A 3 22.93 0.04 6.50
CA ALA A 3 22.21 1.25 6.93
C ALA A 3 22.11 2.33 5.82
N HIS A 4 23.10 2.37 4.93
CA HIS A 4 23.14 3.31 3.80
C HIS A 4 22.08 3.04 2.73
N GLU A 5 21.72 1.77 2.50
CA GLU A 5 20.68 1.40 1.52
C GLU A 5 19.27 1.74 2.04
N LEU A 6 19.08 1.64 3.36
CA LEU A 6 17.85 2.04 4.04
C LEU A 6 17.66 3.56 3.97
N ASP A 7 18.71 4.33 4.25
CA ASP A 7 18.69 5.80 4.15
C ASP A 7 18.37 6.28 2.73
N VAL A 8 18.94 5.65 1.70
CA VAL A 8 18.67 6.00 0.30
C VAL A 8 17.24 5.64 -0.16
N MET A 9 16.64 4.58 0.40
CA MET A 9 15.24 4.19 0.13
C MET A 9 14.26 5.13 0.85
N VAL A 10 14.55 5.49 2.10
CA VAL A 10 13.79 6.45 2.91
C VAL A 10 13.88 7.85 2.32
N ASP A 11 15.05 8.29 1.85
CA ASP A 11 15.24 9.60 1.21
C ASP A 11 14.43 9.74 -0.08
N ARG A 12 14.37 8.70 -0.93
CA ARG A 12 13.56 8.73 -2.15
C ARG A 12 12.05 8.78 -1.87
N CYS A 13 11.58 8.00 -0.90
CA CYS A 13 10.16 8.00 -0.52
C CYS A 13 9.75 9.26 0.26
N GLY A 14 10.66 9.80 1.07
CA GLY A 14 10.44 10.97 1.91
C GLY A 14 10.47 12.29 1.15
N ALA A 15 11.38 12.45 0.18
CA ALA A 15 11.53 13.69 -0.58
C ALA A 15 10.30 14.00 -1.46
N PHE A 16 9.69 12.99 -2.10
CA PHE A 16 8.48 13.16 -2.91
C PHE A 16 7.23 13.47 -2.09
N ALA A 17 7.14 12.95 -0.86
CA ALA A 17 5.94 13.08 -0.03
C ALA A 17 5.78 14.47 0.61
N HIS A 18 6.88 15.19 0.84
CA HIS A 18 6.84 16.45 1.59
C HIS A 18 6.33 17.65 0.78
N GLU A 19 6.33 17.54 -0.55
CA GLU A 19 6.05 18.65 -1.48
C GLU A 19 4.60 18.68 -2.01
N LEU A 20 3.87 17.56 -1.90
CA LEU A 20 2.60 17.35 -2.63
C LEU A 20 1.33 17.39 -1.76
N GLY A 21 1.46 17.69 -0.46
CA GLY A 21 0.31 17.70 0.45
C GLY A 21 -0.25 16.29 0.71
N THR A 22 -1.50 16.22 1.17
CA THR A 22 -2.18 14.94 1.42
C THR A 22 -2.81 14.45 0.13
N PRO A 23 -2.45 13.25 -0.37
CA PRO A 23 -3.04 12.70 -1.58
C PRO A 23 -4.53 12.49 -1.42
N LYS A 24 -5.28 12.75 -2.49
CA LYS A 24 -6.69 12.33 -2.56
C LYS A 24 -6.75 10.80 -2.41
N ALA A 25 -7.68 10.33 -1.61
CA ALA A 25 -7.88 8.90 -1.45
C ALA A 25 -8.62 8.31 -2.66
N ILE A 26 -8.32 7.04 -2.98
CA ILE A 26 -9.04 6.30 -4.03
C ILE A 26 -10.32 5.75 -3.40
N GLU A 27 -11.42 6.52 -3.48
CA GLU A 27 -12.69 6.22 -2.80
C GLU A 27 -13.22 4.81 -3.11
N CYS A 28 -13.10 4.34 -4.35
CA CYS A 28 -13.58 3.01 -4.71
C CYS A 28 -12.83 1.87 -4.00
N VAL A 29 -11.57 2.09 -3.58
CA VAL A 29 -10.79 1.13 -2.78
C VAL A 29 -11.18 1.24 -1.31
N ILE A 30 -11.44 2.45 -0.81
CA ILE A 30 -11.97 2.66 0.55
C ILE A 30 -13.32 1.96 0.72
N ASP A 31 -14.22 2.09 -0.26
CA ASP A 31 -15.53 1.42 -0.24
C ASP A 31 -15.40 -0.11 -0.14
N VAL A 32 -14.47 -0.69 -0.90
CA VAL A 32 -14.15 -2.11 -0.82
C VAL A 32 -13.62 -2.49 0.57
N ALA A 33 -12.70 -1.71 1.13
CA ALA A 33 -12.14 -1.95 2.45
C ALA A 33 -13.21 -1.88 3.56
N ARG A 34 -14.12 -0.89 3.48
CA ARG A 34 -15.26 -0.75 4.39
C ARG A 34 -16.21 -1.94 4.31
N GLU A 35 -16.58 -2.35 3.10
CA GLU A 35 -17.46 -3.51 2.87
C GLU A 35 -16.81 -4.82 3.34
N ALA A 36 -15.51 -5.00 3.08
CA ALA A 36 -14.76 -6.16 3.56
C ALA A 36 -14.78 -6.24 5.09
N LYS A 37 -14.51 -5.11 5.77
CA LYS A 37 -14.57 -5.03 7.24
C LYS A 37 -15.98 -5.29 7.77
N ALA A 38 -17.01 -4.73 7.13
CA ALA A 38 -18.41 -4.97 7.49
C ALA A 38 -18.82 -6.45 7.38
N ARG A 39 -18.17 -7.20 6.48
CA ARG A 39 -18.34 -8.67 6.32
C ARG A 39 -17.46 -9.50 7.25
N GLY A 40 -16.70 -8.87 8.15
CA GLY A 40 -15.79 -9.54 9.08
C GLY A 40 -14.49 -10.04 8.43
N LEU A 41 -14.13 -9.52 7.26
CA LEU A 41 -12.81 -9.76 6.67
C LEU A 41 -11.77 -8.84 7.29
N ARG A 42 -10.53 -9.33 7.35
CA ARG A 42 -9.39 -8.57 7.85
C ARG A 42 -8.85 -7.65 6.77
N VAL A 43 -8.50 -6.42 7.14
CA VAL A 43 -8.07 -5.40 6.18
C VAL A 43 -6.78 -4.74 6.69
N GLY A 44 -5.79 -4.56 5.81
CA GLY A 44 -4.51 -3.96 6.13
C GLY A 44 -3.94 -3.14 4.98
N VAL A 45 -2.91 -2.35 5.27
CA VAL A 45 -2.16 -1.54 4.30
C VAL A 45 -0.76 -2.12 4.12
N ALA A 46 -0.30 -2.19 2.87
CA ALA A 46 1.07 -2.51 2.47
C ALA A 46 1.60 -1.43 1.53
N SER A 47 2.47 -0.55 2.02
CA SER A 47 2.92 0.66 1.32
C SER A 47 4.44 0.73 1.20
N SER A 48 4.94 1.28 0.09
CA SER A 48 6.35 1.67 -0.03
C SER A 48 6.63 3.02 0.65
N GLY A 49 5.61 3.73 1.11
CA GLY A 49 5.78 5.00 1.80
C GLY A 49 6.34 4.82 3.22
N VAL A 50 6.97 5.88 3.73
CA VAL A 50 7.44 5.96 5.12
C VAL A 50 6.26 6.02 6.09
N LYS A 51 6.42 5.41 7.27
CA LYS A 51 5.38 5.23 8.28
C LYS A 51 4.75 6.53 8.74
N THR A 52 5.55 7.55 8.96
CA THR A 52 5.07 8.87 9.40
C THR A 52 4.09 9.48 8.38
N THR A 53 4.43 9.43 7.10
CA THR A 53 3.62 9.90 5.97
C THR A 53 2.35 9.06 5.80
N VAL A 54 2.48 7.73 5.73
CA VAL A 54 1.33 6.84 5.53
C VAL A 54 0.32 7.00 6.68
N MET A 55 0.80 7.03 7.92
CA MET A 55 -0.06 7.19 9.10
C MET A 55 -0.70 8.59 9.15
N LYS A 56 0.00 9.64 8.70
CA LYS A 56 -0.57 10.98 8.57
C LYS A 56 -1.73 10.99 7.58
N HIS A 57 -1.52 10.47 6.37
CA HIS A 57 -2.57 10.44 5.34
C HIS A 57 -3.79 9.61 5.77
N LEU A 58 -3.57 8.44 6.38
CA LEU A 58 -4.66 7.63 6.93
C LEU A 58 -5.46 8.37 8.01
N ARG A 59 -4.81 9.17 8.86
CA ARG A 59 -5.50 9.97 9.89
C ARG A 59 -6.29 11.12 9.27
N GLU A 60 -5.71 11.85 8.32
CA GLU A 60 -6.36 12.99 7.66
C GLU A 60 -7.60 12.57 6.88
N HIS A 61 -7.62 11.34 6.33
CA HIS A 61 -8.79 10.75 5.69
C HIS A 61 -9.75 10.01 6.64
N GLY A 62 -9.45 9.97 7.95
CA GLY A 62 -10.27 9.26 8.93
C GLY A 62 -10.32 7.75 8.73
N LEU A 63 -9.26 7.16 8.15
CA LEU A 63 -9.18 5.75 7.78
C LEU A 63 -8.35 4.91 8.74
N LEU A 64 -7.71 5.51 9.75
CA LEU A 64 -6.77 4.78 10.61
C LEU A 64 -7.44 3.56 11.28
N ASP A 65 -8.66 3.72 11.77
CA ASP A 65 -9.40 2.64 12.43
C ASP A 65 -9.93 1.58 11.45
N LEU A 66 -9.88 1.81 10.14
CA LEU A 66 -10.32 0.85 9.13
C LEU A 66 -9.35 -0.33 9.00
N PHE A 67 -8.06 -0.10 9.24
CA PHE A 67 -6.99 -1.07 8.97
C PHE A 67 -6.43 -1.68 10.25
N GLU A 68 -6.35 -3.01 10.32
CA GLU A 68 -5.79 -3.74 11.46
C GLU A 68 -4.27 -3.71 11.50
N CYS A 69 -3.63 -3.53 10.33
CA CYS A 69 -2.19 -3.35 10.23
C CYS A 69 -1.83 -2.35 9.14
N VAL A 70 -0.71 -1.66 9.36
CA VAL A 70 -0.06 -0.79 8.37
C VAL A 70 1.39 -1.24 8.29
N VAL A 71 1.76 -1.83 7.16
CA VAL A 71 3.12 -2.26 6.83
C VAL A 71 3.71 -1.27 5.83
N THR A 72 4.91 -0.79 6.12
CA THR A 72 5.61 0.27 5.39
C THR A 72 7.01 -0.16 4.99
N CYS A 73 7.70 0.65 4.18
CA CYS A 73 9.06 0.32 3.72
C CYS A 73 10.08 0.16 4.87
N GLU A 74 9.80 0.75 6.03
CA GLU A 74 10.63 0.62 7.25
C GLU A 74 10.44 -0.72 7.97
N ASP A 75 9.37 -1.47 7.67
CA ASP A 75 9.04 -2.73 8.34
C ASP A 75 9.62 -3.96 7.63
N VAL A 76 10.25 -3.79 6.46
CA VAL A 76 10.74 -4.87 5.60
C VAL A 76 12.19 -4.65 5.15
N GLU A 77 12.87 -5.74 4.79
CA GLU A 77 14.19 -5.62 4.15
C GLU A 77 14.03 -5.19 2.69
N HIS A 78 13.24 -5.91 1.89
CA HIS A 78 13.14 -5.62 0.45
C HIS A 78 11.80 -4.95 0.09
N GLY A 79 11.86 -3.76 -0.52
CA GLY A 79 10.68 -3.08 -1.08
C GLY A 79 10.14 -3.76 -2.35
N LYS A 80 8.98 -3.28 -2.85
CA LYS A 80 8.39 -3.73 -4.11
C LYS A 80 9.43 -3.64 -5.25
N PRO A 81 9.55 -4.64 -6.14
CA PRO A 81 8.62 -5.75 -6.37
C PRO A 81 8.87 -7.00 -5.49
N ALA A 82 9.77 -6.95 -4.51
CA ALA A 82 9.94 -8.06 -3.57
C ALA A 82 8.65 -8.29 -2.76
N PRO A 83 8.35 -9.54 -2.34
CA PRO A 83 7.07 -9.88 -1.72
C PRO A 83 6.92 -9.40 -0.26
N ASP A 84 7.99 -8.90 0.35
CA ASP A 84 8.13 -8.75 1.80
C ASP A 84 7.01 -7.93 2.44
N LEU A 85 6.57 -6.82 1.83
CA LEU A 85 5.47 -5.99 2.35
C LEU A 85 4.16 -6.76 2.45
N TYR A 86 3.76 -7.45 1.37
CA TYR A 86 2.52 -8.21 1.32
C TYR A 86 2.60 -9.49 2.16
N ALA A 87 3.75 -10.15 2.19
CA ALA A 87 4.00 -11.31 3.05
C ALA A 87 3.88 -10.93 4.53
N LEU A 88 4.48 -9.80 4.93
CA LEU A 88 4.39 -9.29 6.30
C LEU A 88 2.97 -8.83 6.65
N ALA A 89 2.25 -8.17 5.73
CA ALA A 89 0.86 -7.79 5.94
C ALA A 89 -0.04 -9.02 6.17
N ALA A 90 0.05 -10.05 5.31
CA ALA A 90 -0.71 -11.29 5.46
C ALA A 90 -0.39 -12.00 6.79
N LYS A 91 0.90 -12.07 7.14
CA LYS A 91 1.35 -12.62 8.43
C LYS A 91 0.78 -11.85 9.63
N THR A 92 0.79 -10.52 9.58
CA THR A 92 0.28 -9.65 10.66
C THR A 92 -1.23 -9.78 10.82
N LEU A 93 -1.94 -9.90 9.70
CA LEU A 93 -3.37 -10.22 9.67
C LEU A 93 -3.64 -11.69 10.00
N GLY A 94 -2.65 -12.56 10.17
CA GLY A 94 -2.88 -13.99 10.40
C GLY A 94 -3.73 -14.67 9.31
N VAL A 95 -3.64 -14.20 8.06
CA VAL A 95 -4.35 -14.77 6.91
C VAL A 95 -3.33 -15.40 5.96
N ALA A 96 -3.62 -16.60 5.47
CA ALA A 96 -2.79 -17.26 4.46
C ALA A 96 -2.81 -16.44 3.14
N PRO A 97 -1.67 -16.21 2.47
CA PRO A 97 -1.61 -15.41 1.25
C PRO A 97 -2.62 -15.82 0.17
N GLU A 98 -2.87 -17.12 0.01
CA GLU A 98 -3.81 -17.68 -0.97
C GLU A 98 -5.29 -17.36 -0.66
N ARG A 99 -5.54 -16.67 0.46
CA ARG A 99 -6.86 -16.14 0.86
C ARG A 99 -6.90 -14.61 0.86
N CYS A 100 -5.84 -13.95 0.43
CA CYS A 100 -5.72 -12.50 0.35
C CYS A 100 -5.98 -11.99 -1.07
N VAL A 101 -6.53 -10.78 -1.16
CA VAL A 101 -6.66 -10.02 -2.41
C VAL A 101 -6.03 -8.66 -2.18
N ALA A 102 -5.09 -8.27 -3.05
CA ALA A 102 -4.48 -6.95 -3.05
C ALA A 102 -5.21 -6.00 -4.01
N TYR A 103 -5.14 -4.70 -3.74
CA TYR A 103 -5.62 -3.62 -4.59
C TYR A 103 -4.46 -2.65 -4.82
N GLU A 104 -4.03 -2.50 -6.08
CA GLU A 104 -2.81 -1.78 -6.47
C GLU A 104 -2.99 -0.89 -7.68
N ASP A 105 -2.22 0.19 -7.74
CA ASP A 105 -2.14 1.13 -8.86
C ASP A 105 -0.76 1.15 -9.55
N ALA A 106 0.24 0.45 -9.00
CA ALA A 106 1.58 0.36 -9.59
C ALA A 106 1.97 -1.07 -10.01
N GLU A 107 2.68 -1.21 -11.13
CA GLU A 107 3.12 -2.53 -11.65
C GLU A 107 4.02 -3.27 -10.64
N LEU A 108 4.99 -2.58 -10.03
CA LEU A 108 5.87 -3.16 -9.01
C LEU A 108 5.07 -3.68 -7.80
N GLY A 109 3.97 -3.03 -7.47
CA GLY A 109 3.07 -3.45 -6.41
C GLY A 109 2.23 -4.67 -6.77
N ILE A 110 1.74 -4.72 -8.01
CA ILE A 110 1.05 -5.90 -8.55
C ILE A 110 1.99 -7.11 -8.52
N GLU A 111 3.21 -6.96 -9.00
CA GLU A 111 4.24 -8.01 -8.99
C GLU A 111 4.54 -8.48 -7.56
N SER A 112 4.75 -7.55 -6.62
CA SER A 112 5.01 -7.84 -5.21
C SER A 112 3.89 -8.65 -4.55
N ALA A 113 2.64 -8.27 -4.76
CA ALA A 113 1.49 -9.00 -4.20
C ALA A 113 1.39 -10.44 -4.74
N LEU A 114 1.59 -10.61 -6.05
CA LEU A 114 1.55 -11.92 -6.69
C LEU A 114 2.74 -12.80 -6.26
N ALA A 115 3.94 -12.22 -6.14
CA ALA A 115 5.12 -12.90 -5.63
C ALA A 115 4.96 -13.37 -4.18
N ALA A 116 4.16 -12.64 -3.38
CA ALA A 116 3.81 -13.03 -2.01
C ALA A 116 2.79 -14.19 -1.93
N GLY A 117 2.29 -14.68 -3.06
CA GLY A 117 1.31 -15.77 -3.13
C GLY A 117 -0.13 -15.32 -2.93
N TYR A 118 -0.43 -14.03 -3.09
CA TYR A 118 -1.81 -13.55 -2.98
C TYR A 118 -2.68 -14.19 -4.06
N ALA A 119 -3.91 -14.59 -3.70
CA ALA A 119 -4.84 -15.23 -4.64
C ALA A 119 -5.11 -14.37 -5.88
N ARG A 120 -5.11 -13.05 -5.69
CA ARG A 120 -5.33 -12.07 -6.74
C ARG A 120 -4.74 -10.71 -6.35
N CYS A 121 -4.28 -9.97 -7.35
CA CYS A 121 -4.09 -8.54 -7.26
C CYS A 121 -5.05 -7.83 -8.24
N VAL A 122 -5.80 -6.85 -7.75
CA VAL A 122 -6.71 -6.03 -8.54
C VAL A 122 -5.98 -4.74 -8.92
N ASP A 123 -5.74 -4.57 -10.21
CA ASP A 123 -5.27 -3.31 -10.77
C ASP A 123 -6.39 -2.26 -10.72
N VAL A 124 -6.29 -1.33 -9.77
CA VAL A 124 -7.36 -0.35 -9.47
C VAL A 124 -7.55 0.64 -10.61
N ARG A 125 -6.51 0.87 -11.44
CA ARG A 125 -6.60 1.72 -12.63
C ARG A 125 -7.61 1.22 -13.66
N LYS A 126 -8.00 -0.07 -13.56
CA LYS A 126 -9.00 -0.73 -14.41
C LYS A 126 -10.39 -0.80 -13.78
N MET A 127 -10.59 -0.26 -12.58
CA MET A 127 -11.90 -0.25 -11.91
C MET A 127 -12.78 0.88 -12.47
N SER A 128 -14.08 0.61 -12.66
CA SER A 128 -15.02 1.56 -13.27
C SER A 128 -15.25 2.86 -12.49
N LYS A 129 -14.94 2.86 -11.19
CA LYS A 129 -15.06 4.01 -10.28
C LYS A 129 -13.71 4.62 -9.89
N TYR A 130 -12.64 4.24 -10.59
CA TYR A 130 -11.32 4.77 -10.31
C TYR A 130 -11.22 6.22 -10.78
N GLU A 131 -10.85 7.10 -9.86
CA GLU A 131 -10.47 8.48 -10.16
C GLU A 131 -8.97 8.60 -9.88
N PRO A 132 -8.15 8.96 -10.89
CA PRO A 132 -6.72 9.15 -10.69
C PRO A 132 -6.45 10.18 -9.59
N THR A 133 -5.41 9.93 -8.81
CA THR A 133 -4.86 10.91 -7.88
C THR A 133 -3.85 11.78 -8.62
N ASP A 134 -3.69 13.03 -8.20
CA ASP A 134 -2.80 14.01 -8.86
C ASP A 134 -1.31 13.56 -8.90
N TYR A 135 -0.96 12.51 -8.15
CA TYR A 135 0.35 11.87 -8.13
C TYR A 135 0.64 10.99 -9.35
N LEU A 136 -0.41 10.49 -10.01
CA LEU A 136 -0.27 9.54 -11.14
C LEU A 136 -0.46 10.20 -12.51
N SER A 137 -0.90 11.45 -12.55
CA SER A 137 -0.94 12.26 -13.78
C SER A 137 0.44 12.75 -14.24
N GLY A 138 1.46 12.68 -13.38
CA GLY A 138 2.86 12.91 -13.73
C GLY A 138 3.55 11.58 -13.99
N GLY A 139 3.68 11.21 -15.27
CA GLY A 139 4.33 9.97 -15.68
C GLY A 139 5.76 9.82 -15.14
N ASN A 140 6.10 8.54 -14.92
CA ASN A 140 7.37 7.96 -14.47
C ASN A 140 7.67 8.12 -12.97
N GLU A 141 7.43 7.02 -12.22
CA GLU A 141 8.40 6.62 -11.20
C GLU A 141 9.78 6.54 -11.89
N PRO A 142 10.83 7.18 -11.35
CA PRO A 142 12.17 7.16 -11.93
C PRO A 142 12.83 5.78 -11.88
#